data_AF-A0A1Q6A484-F1
#
_entry.id   AF-A0A1Q6A484-F1
#
_cell.length_a   1.000
_cell.length_b   1.000
_cell.length_c   1.000
_cell.angle_alpha   90.00
_cell.angle_beta   90.00
_cell.angle_gamma   90.00
#
_symmetry.space_group_name_H-M   'P 1'
#
loop_
_entity.id
_entity.type
_entity.pdbx_description
1 polymer ?
#
loop_
_entity_poly.entity_id
_entity_poly.type
_entity_poly.pdbx_seq_one_letter_code
_entity_poly.pdbx_strand_id
1 'polypeptide(L)'
;MFFPGFDKMVHCGFFFMFVILADNGLIRQHKGISIATIFFVAFLGVFFGALIEVLQLYIFTWRDGNWPDLFADTVGVGMATFSILVVNAAIKYAKA
;
A
#
# COMPACT_ATOMS: atom_id res chain seq x y z
N MET A 1 8.56 -24.48 8.48
CA MET A 1 9.52 -23.38 8.75
C MET A 1 9.48 -22.46 7.54
N PHE A 2 9.21 -21.16 7.71
CA PHE A 2 9.17 -20.22 6.58
C PHE A 2 10.59 -19.97 6.03
N PHE A 3 10.70 -19.58 4.77
CA PHE A 3 11.98 -19.28 4.14
C PHE A 3 12.47 -17.87 4.49
N PRO A 4 13.80 -17.61 4.43
CA PRO A 4 14.36 -16.27 4.65
C PRO A 4 13.74 -15.26 3.68
N GLY A 5 13.03 -14.26 4.20
CA GLY A 5 12.35 -13.24 3.41
C GLY A 5 10.83 -13.42 3.26
N PHE A 6 10.23 -14.47 3.84
CA PHE A 6 8.78 -14.61 3.89
C PHE A 6 8.08 -13.39 4.50
N ASP A 7 8.65 -12.83 5.57
CA ASP A 7 8.16 -11.60 6.23
C ASP A 7 8.03 -10.42 5.25
N LYS A 8 8.99 -10.24 4.34
CA LYS A 8 8.97 -9.18 3.32
C LYS A 8 7.83 -9.35 2.32
N MET A 9 7.50 -10.60 1.97
CA MET A 9 6.35 -10.86 1.11
C MET A 9 5.03 -10.55 1.83
N VAL A 10 4.95 -10.84 3.13
CA VAL A 10 3.77 -10.51 3.94
C VAL A 10 3.57 -9.01 4.02
N HIS A 11 4.64 -8.26 4.29
CA HIS A 11 4.66 -6.79 4.25
C HIS A 11 4.15 -6.23 2.91
N CYS A 12 4.75 -6.67 1.80
CA CYS A 12 4.32 -6.28 0.45
C CYS A 12 2.83 -6.62 0.19
N GLY A 13 2.39 -7.84 0.52
CA GLY A 13 1.01 -8.27 0.31
C GLY A 13 0.01 -7.52 1.19
N PHE A 14 0.39 -7.20 2.43
CA PHE A 14 -0.45 -6.46 3.37
C PHE A 14 -0.67 -5.02 2.89
N PHE A 15 0.41 -4.30 2.55
CA PHE A 15 0.31 -2.93 2.04
C PHE A 15 -0.39 -2.83 0.68
N PHE A 16 -0.21 -3.85 -0.18
CA PHE A 16 -0.98 -3.97 -1.41
C PHE A 16 -2.49 -4.02 -1.12
N MET A 17 -2.93 -4.93 -0.24
CA MET A 17 -4.33 -5.08 0.09
C MET A 17 -4.90 -3.86 0.83
N PHE A 18 -4.10 -3.25 1.71
CA PHE A 18 -4.45 -2.03 2.44
C PHE A 18 -4.82 -0.89 1.49
N VAL A 19 -3.95 -0.58 0.52
CA VAL A 19 -4.19 0.52 -0.45
C VAL A 19 -5.37 0.20 -1.37
N ILE A 20 -5.49 -1.04 -1.86
CA ILE A 20 -6.63 -1.44 -2.71
C ILE A 20 -7.95 -1.26 -1.98
N LEU A 21 -8.05 -1.73 -0.73
CA LEU A 21 -9.28 -1.63 0.04
C LEU A 21 -9.62 -0.17 0.36
N ALA A 22 -8.62 0.65 0.68
CA ALA A 22 -8.80 2.08 0.92
C ALA A 22 -9.34 2.80 -0.33
N ASP A 23 -8.69 2.63 -1.48
CA ASP A 23 -9.12 3.24 -2.75
C ASP A 23 -10.50 2.72 -3.19
N ASN A 24 -10.75 1.41 -3.05
CA ASN A 24 -12.05 0.82 -3.38
C ASN A 24 -13.19 1.40 -2.51
N GLY A 25 -12.92 1.62 -1.22
CA GLY A 25 -13.86 2.30 -0.32
C GLY A 25 -14.20 3.71 -0.81
N LEU A 26 -13.19 4.49 -1.20
CA LEU A 26 -13.36 5.85 -1.72
C LEU A 26 -14.11 5.88 -3.06
N ILE A 27 -13.79 4.96 -3.98
CA ILE A 27 -14.49 4.83 -5.25
C ILE A 27 -15.98 4.57 -5.02
N ARG A 28 -16.33 3.68 -4.08
CA ARG A 28 -17.72 3.35 -3.76
C ARG A 28 -18.45 4.52 -3.09
N GLN A 29 -17.79 5.23 -2.18
CA GLN A 29 -18.36 6.37 -1.47
C GLN A 29 -18.63 7.56 -2.40
N HIS A 30 -17.71 7.87 -3.31
CA HIS A 30 -17.78 9.05 -4.17
C HIS A 30 -18.20 8.75 -5.62
N LYS A 31 -18.58 7.50 -5.94
CA LYS A 31 -18.90 7.01 -7.29
C LYS A 31 -17.79 7.24 -8.32
N GLY A 32 -16.54 7.30 -7.85
CA GLY A 32 -15.36 7.59 -8.64
C GLY A 32 -14.22 8.08 -7.75
N ILE A 33 -13.01 8.15 -8.31
CA ILE A 33 -11.83 8.62 -7.59
C ILE A 33 -10.95 9.46 -8.52
N SER A 34 -10.41 10.56 -7.98
CA SER A 34 -9.45 11.38 -8.70
C SER A 34 -8.05 10.75 -8.65
N ILE A 35 -7.22 11.03 -9.66
CA ILE A 35 -5.83 10.54 -9.67
C ILE A 35 -5.05 11.12 -8.48
N ALA A 36 -5.31 12.38 -8.11
CA ALA A 36 -4.69 13.01 -6.94
C ALA A 36 -5.03 12.26 -5.63
N THR A 37 -6.28 11.80 -5.49
CA THR A 37 -6.71 11.01 -4.33
C THR A 37 -6.00 9.65 -4.27
N ILE A 38 -5.84 8.96 -5.40
CA ILE A 38 -5.09 7.69 -5.48
C ILE A 38 -3.65 7.89 -5.00
N PHE A 39 -2.95 8.92 -5.50
CA PHE A 39 -1.58 9.23 -5.05
C PHE A 39 -1.52 9.68 -3.59
N PHE A 40 -2.55 10.34 -3.08
CA PHE A 40 -2.62 10.70 -1.67
C PHE A 40 -2.76 9.47 -0.76
N VAL A 41 -3.60 8.49 -1.13
CA VAL A 41 -3.71 7.22 -0.42
C VAL A 41 -2.39 6.44 -0.48
N ALA A 42 -1.73 6.41 -1.65
CA ALA A 42 -0.41 5.81 -1.78
C ALA A 42 0.64 6.47 -0.86
N PHE A 43 0.66 7.81 -0.80
CA PHE A 43 1.53 8.55 0.11
C PHE A 43 1.25 8.18 1.58
N LEU A 44 -0.03 8.11 1.98
CA LEU A 44 -0.40 7.67 3.33
C LEU A 44 0.03 6.23 3.61
N GLY A 45 -0.04 5.33 2.63
CA GLY A 45 0.45 3.96 2.74
C GLY A 45 1.95 3.90 3.02
N VAL A 46 2.77 4.59 2.22
CA VAL A 46 4.23 4.64 2.43
C VAL A 46 4.57 5.30 3.77
N PHE A 47 3.90 6.39 4.11
CA PHE A 47 4.09 7.07 5.39
C PHE A 47 3.75 6.16 6.58
N PHE A 48 2.68 5.37 6.47
CA PHE A 48 2.28 4.42 7.50
C PHE A 48 3.29 3.28 7.68
N GLY A 49 3.84 2.73 6.58
CA GLY A 49 4.94 1.76 6.64
C GLY A 49 6.18 2.33 7.31
N ALA A 50 6.62 3.53 6.90
CA ALA A 50 7.77 4.22 7.50
C ALA A 50 7.55 4.47 9.01
N LEU A 51 6.33 4.86 9.40
CA LEU A 51 5.98 5.07 10.79
C LEU A 51 6.12 3.75 11.58
N ILE A 52 5.58 2.64 11.09
CA ILE A 52 5.67 1.34 11.77
C ILE A 52 7.13 0.91 11.94
N GLU A 53 7.97 1.07 10.92
CA GLU A 53 9.41 0.74 11.00
C GLU A 53 10.13 1.58 12.06
N VAL A 54 9.84 2.88 12.14
CA VAL A 54 10.36 3.76 13.20
C VAL A 54 9.87 3.29 14.57
N LEU A 55 8.60 2.93 14.73
CA LEU A 55 8.10 2.37 15.98
C LEU A 55 8.78 1.06 16.35
N GLN A 56 9.10 0.20 15.39
CA GLN A 56 9.84 -1.04 15.63
C GLN A 56 11.27 -0.77 16.12
N LEU A 57 11.95 0.23 15.54
CA LEU A 57 13.29 0.63 15.98
C LEU A 57 13.33 1.21 17.40
N TYR A 58 12.35 2.04 17.78
CA TYR A 58 12.43 2.81 19.04
C TYR A 58 11.55 2.28 20.19
N ILE A 59 10.42 1.64 19.89
CA ILE A 59 9.43 1.22 20.89
C ILE A 59 9.40 -0.31 21.00
N PHE A 60 9.34 -1.01 19.86
CA PHE A 60 9.21 -2.46 19.82
C PHE A 60 10.54 -3.14 19.51
N THR A 61 11.56 -2.88 20.33
CA THR A 61 12.95 -3.34 20.16
C THR A 61 13.13 -4.86 20.22
N TRP A 62 12.07 -5.63 20.51
CA TRP A 62 12.07 -7.09 20.35
C TRP A 62 12.01 -7.54 18.87
N ARG A 63 11.75 -6.61 17.94
CA ARG A 63 11.72 -6.83 16.49
C ARG A 63 12.73 -5.91 15.82
N ASP A 64 13.51 -6.45 14.91
CA ASP A 64 14.46 -5.66 14.13
C ASP A 64 13.70 -4.80 13.12
N GLY A 65 13.73 -3.48 13.29
CA GLY A 65 13.30 -2.55 12.25
C GLY A 65 14.31 -2.57 11.11
N ASN A 66 13.88 -2.87 9.89
CA ASN A 66 14.76 -3.15 8.78
C ASN A 66 14.31 -2.38 7.54
N TRP A 67 15.17 -1.52 7.02
CA TRP A 67 14.92 -0.74 5.80
C TRP A 67 14.42 -1.56 4.57
N PRO A 68 14.82 -2.82 4.36
CA PRO A 68 14.24 -3.70 3.35
C PRO A 68 12.75 -4.01 3.53
N ASP A 69 12.21 -3.91 4.74
CA ASP A 69 10.79 -4.11 5.01
C ASP A 69 10.00 -2.87 4.57
N LEU A 70 10.51 -1.66 4.83
CA LEU A 70 9.98 -0.41 4.24
C LEU A 70 9.97 -0.43 2.71
N PHE A 71 11.02 -1.02 2.11
CA PHE A 71 11.05 -1.21 0.65
C PHE A 71 9.93 -2.15 0.19
N ALA A 72 9.72 -3.27 0.90
CA ALA A 72 8.65 -4.21 0.57
C ALA A 72 7.26 -3.58 0.71
N ASP A 73 7.03 -2.76 1.74
CA ASP A 73 5.81 -1.97 1.92
C ASP A 73 5.58 -1.03 0.73
N THR A 74 6.62 -0.29 0.35
CA THR A 74 6.56 0.67 -0.76
C THR A 74 6.27 -0.01 -2.09
N VAL A 75 6.85 -1.21 -2.34
CA VAL A 75 6.54 -2.03 -3.51
C VAL A 75 5.07 -2.46 -3.50
N GLY A 76 4.56 -2.93 -2.36
CA GLY A 76 3.14 -3.28 -2.20
C GLY A 76 2.20 -2.12 -2.51
N VAL A 77 2.49 -0.94 -1.96
CA VAL A 77 1.75 0.30 -2.25
C VAL A 77 1.81 0.66 -3.73
N GLY A 78 2.99 0.58 -4.36
CA GLY A 78 3.16 0.88 -5.79
C GLY A 78 2.35 -0.06 -6.68
N MET A 79 2.39 -1.37 -6.40
CA MET A 79 1.60 -2.38 -7.12
C MET A 79 0.10 -2.12 -7.01
N ALA A 80 -0.39 -1.75 -5.82
CA ALA A 80 -1.79 -1.42 -5.58
C ALA A 80 -2.21 -0.14 -6.34
N THR A 81 -1.39 0.91 -6.24
CA THR A 81 -1.61 2.18 -6.93
C THR A 81 -1.73 1.98 -8.43
N PHE A 82 -0.80 1.21 -9.03
CA PHE A 82 -0.86 0.86 -10.45
C PHE A 82 -2.15 0.11 -10.81
N SER A 83 -2.53 -0.89 -10.00
CA SER A 83 -3.75 -1.67 -10.23
C SER A 83 -5.00 -0.79 -10.22
N ILE A 84 -5.11 0.15 -9.27
CA ILE A 84 -6.24 1.08 -9.19
C ILE A 84 -6.25 2.09 -10.34
N LEU A 85 -5.09 2.56 -10.80
CA LEU A 85 -5.00 3.43 -11.99
C LEU A 85 -5.54 2.72 -13.24
N VAL A 86 -5.18 1.46 -13.45
CA VAL A 86 -5.70 0.64 -14.57
C VAL A 86 -7.21 0.48 -14.47
N VAL A 87 -7.73 0.14 -13.28
CA VAL A 87 -9.17 0.01 -13.04
C VAL A 87 -9.91 1.33 -13.28
N ASN A 88 -9.38 2.45 -12.77
CA ASN A 88 -9.99 3.77 -12.97
C ASN A 88 -10.01 4.18 -14.45
N ALA A 89 -8.94 3.87 -15.20
CA ALA A 89 -8.90 4.08 -16.64
C ALA A 89 -9.92 3.22 -17.39
N ALA A 90 -10.04 1.93 -17.04
CA ALA A 90 -11.01 1.01 -17.64
C ALA A 90 -12.46 1.45 -17.37
N ILE A 91 -12.78 1.89 -16.15
CA ILE A 91 -14.11 2.41 -15.79
C ILE A 91 -14.45 3.67 -16.60
N LYS A 92 -13.49 4.57 -16.83
CA LYS A 92 -13.71 5.77 -17.66
C LYS A 92 -13.96 5.42 -19.11
N TYR A 93 -13.18 4.49 -19.68
CA TYR A 93 -13.36 4.03 -21.05
C TYR A 93 -14.73 3.37 -21.26
N ALA A 94 -15.18 2.52 -20.34
CA ALA A 94 -16.47 1.83 -20.43
C ALA A 94 -17.70 2.76 -20.31
N LYS A 95 -17.51 4.01 -19.84
CA LYS A 95 -18.57 5.03 -19.72
C LYS A 95 -18.60 6.03 -20.88
N ALA A 96 -17.57 6.04 -21.74
CA ALA A 96 -17.48 6.88 -22.92
C ALA A 96 -18.21 6.24 -24.11
#